data_AF-A0A4V1K2R3-F1
#
_entry.id   AF-A0A4V1K2R3-F1
#
_cell.length_a   1.000
_cell.length_b   1.000
_cell.length_c   1.000
_cell.angle_alpha   90.00
_cell.angle_beta   90.00
_cell.angle_gamma   90.00
#
_symmetry.space_group_name_H-M   'P 1'
#
loop_
_entity.id
_entity.type
_entity.pdbx_description
1 polymer ?
#
loop_
_entity_poly.entity_id
_entity_poly.type
_entity_poly.pdbx_seq_one_letter_code
_entity_poly.pdbx_strand_id
1 'polypeptide(L)'
;STIQVNFTLPGRFDLTYVGQDGERHRPVMVHRAIMGSLERFIGVLIEQFAGALPTWLAPEQARLLTVTEGGDATVERMRGELQALGIRVTADTRNEKLGFKVREAQLAKTSYILVVGEKEVQADGVNV
;
A
#
# COMPACT_ATOMS: atom_id res chain seq x y z
N SER A 1 12.05 -15.98 6.12
CA SER A 1 11.16 -17.15 5.92
C SER A 1 11.60 -18.29 6.85
N THR A 2 10.67 -19.04 7.41
CA THR A 2 10.94 -20.24 8.22
C THR A 2 10.07 -21.41 7.76
N ILE A 3 10.66 -22.60 7.78
CA ILE A 3 9.98 -23.89 7.62
C ILE A 3 10.51 -24.79 8.72
N GLN A 4 9.63 -25.27 9.60
CA GLN A 4 9.99 -26.07 10.76
C GLN A 4 9.18 -27.36 10.76
N VAL A 5 9.88 -28.49 10.74
CA VAL A 5 9.26 -29.82 10.82
C VAL A 5 9.23 -30.25 12.29
N ASN A 6 8.04 -30.59 12.80
CA ASN A 6 7.78 -30.81 14.22
C ASN A 6 7.14 -32.18 14.46
N PHE A 7 7.90 -33.04 15.13
CA PHE A 7 7.47 -34.39 15.54
C PHE A 7 6.97 -34.43 16.99
N THR A 8 7.20 -33.38 17.79
CA THR A 8 6.96 -33.37 19.24
C THR A 8 5.57 -32.85 19.61
N LEU A 9 5.15 -31.72 19.04
CA LEU A 9 3.84 -31.12 19.37
C LEU A 9 2.65 -32.03 19.04
N PRO A 10 2.62 -32.76 17.89
CA PRO A 10 1.56 -33.73 17.63
C PRO A 10 1.38 -34.75 18.76
N GLY A 11 2.48 -35.18 19.39
CA GLY A 11 2.41 -36.10 20.53
C GLY A 11 1.89 -35.43 21.81
N ARG A 12 2.30 -34.19 22.09
CA ARG A 12 1.85 -33.44 23.28
C ARG A 12 0.37 -33.09 23.25
N PHE A 13 -0.20 -32.88 22.06
CA PHE A 13 -1.62 -32.59 21.88
C PHE A 13 -2.47 -33.83 21.54
N ASP A 14 -1.87 -35.04 21.61
CA ASP A 14 -2.49 -36.32 21.22
C ASP A 14 -3.18 -36.29 19.84
N LEU A 15 -2.55 -35.65 18.87
CA LEU A 15 -3.06 -35.61 17.50
C LEU A 15 -2.88 -36.97 16.84
N THR A 16 -3.94 -37.45 16.20
CA THR A 16 -3.96 -38.70 15.46
C THR A 16 -4.83 -38.61 14.20
N TYR A 17 -4.56 -39.45 13.22
CA TYR A 17 -5.41 -39.69 12.04
C TYR A 17 -5.44 -41.21 11.75
N VAL A 18 -6.42 -41.68 10.97
CA VAL A 18 -6.50 -43.08 10.54
C VAL A 18 -5.77 -43.24 9.20
N GLY A 19 -4.81 -44.17 9.15
CA GLY A 19 -4.04 -44.48 7.96
C GLY A 19 -4.79 -45.37 6.98
N GLN A 20 -4.17 -45.62 5.82
CA GLN A 20 -4.73 -46.55 4.81
C GLN A 20 -4.77 -48.00 5.30
N ASP A 21 -3.96 -48.33 6.31
CA ASP A 21 -3.95 -49.60 7.02
C ASP A 21 -5.09 -49.73 8.05
N GLY A 22 -5.88 -48.67 8.26
CA GLY A 22 -6.94 -48.64 9.28
C GLY A 22 -6.44 -48.34 10.69
N GLU A 23 -5.13 -48.17 10.88
CA GLU A 23 -4.51 -47.93 12.18
C GLU A 23 -4.43 -46.44 12.52
N ARG A 24 -4.24 -46.12 13.81
CA ARG A 24 -4.04 -44.74 14.26
C ARG A 24 -2.58 -44.33 14.11
N HIS A 25 -2.35 -43.28 13.32
CA HIS A 25 -1.03 -42.69 13.09
C HIS A 25 -0.96 -41.28 13.65
N ARG A 26 0.26 -40.86 13.99
CA ARG A 26 0.54 -39.50 14.42
C ARG A 26 0.97 -38.64 13.23
N PRO A 27 0.36 -37.47 13.01
CA PRO A 27 0.79 -36.59 11.93
C PRO A 27 2.15 -35.93 12.26
N VAL A 28 2.88 -35.53 11.22
CA VAL A 28 4.01 -34.61 11.32
C VAL A 28 3.49 -33.19 11.09
N MET A 29 3.83 -32.26 11.97
CA MET A 29 3.39 -30.87 11.85
C MET A 29 4.46 -30.03 11.18
N VAL A 30 4.10 -29.24 10.17
CA VAL A 30 5.01 -28.30 9.51
C VAL A 30 4.54 -26.87 9.79
N HIS A 31 5.35 -26.10 10.51
CA HIS A 31 5.12 -24.68 10.73
C HIS A 31 5.83 -23.88 9.65
N ARG A 32 5.15 -22.91 9.03
CA ARG A 32 5.72 -22.05 7.99
C ARG A 32 5.36 -20.59 8.17
N ALA A 33 6.32 -19.70 7.93
CA ALA A 33 6.10 -18.27 7.79
C ALA A 33 7.00 -17.72 6.67
N ILE A 34 6.40 -17.22 5.58
CA ILE A 34 7.17 -16.73 4.42
C ILE A 34 7.80 -15.36 4.75
N MET A 35 6.96 -14.40 5.16
CA MET A 35 7.36 -13.03 5.47
C MET A 35 7.89 -12.86 6.91
N GLY A 36 7.68 -13.86 7.78
CA GLY A 36 7.91 -13.69 9.21
C GLY A 36 6.81 -12.84 9.84
N SER A 37 7.15 -11.91 10.74
CA SER A 37 6.18 -10.94 11.27
C SER A 37 5.97 -9.78 10.27
N LEU A 38 4.73 -9.30 10.19
CA LEU A 38 4.37 -8.25 9.24
C LEU A 38 5.10 -6.94 9.55
N GLU A 39 5.27 -6.61 10.84
CA GLU A 39 5.93 -5.40 11.30
C GLU A 39 7.40 -5.37 10.85
N ARG A 40 8.12 -6.50 11.00
CA ARG A 40 9.51 -6.60 10.55
C ARG A 40 9.58 -6.56 9.03
N PHE A 41 8.65 -7.21 8.35
CA PHE A 41 8.61 -7.20 6.89
C PHE A 41 8.37 -5.78 6.34
N ILE A 42 7.43 -5.02 6.92
CA ILE A 42 7.21 -3.61 6.58
C ILE A 42 8.46 -2.78 6.85
N GLY A 43 9.14 -2.98 7.98
CA GLY A 43 10.43 -2.32 8.26
C GLY A 43 11.47 -2.57 7.18
N VAL A 44 11.65 -3.84 6.78
CA VAL A 44 12.55 -4.22 5.68
C VAL A 44 12.13 -3.56 4.36
N LEU A 45 10.84 -3.50 4.05
CA LEU A 45 10.36 -2.82 2.83
C LEU A 45 10.69 -1.32 2.86
N ILE A 46 10.46 -0.64 3.99
CA ILE A 46 10.77 0.78 4.14
C ILE A 46 12.26 1.04 3.92
N GLU A 47 13.12 0.23 4.52
CA GLU A 47 14.58 0.33 4.34
C GLU A 47 15.00 0.03 2.89
N GLN A 48 14.50 -1.06 2.30
CA GLN A 48 14.84 -1.49 0.94
C GLN A 48 14.48 -0.42 -0.10
N PHE A 49 13.33 0.23 0.06
CA PHE A 49 12.87 1.28 -0.86
C PHE A 49 13.28 2.69 -0.43
N ALA A 50 14.02 2.85 0.67
CA ALA A 50 14.36 4.15 1.26
C ALA A 50 13.12 5.07 1.42
N GLY A 51 11.99 4.49 1.82
CA GLY A 51 10.69 5.15 1.94
C GLY A 51 9.92 5.39 0.63
N ALA A 52 10.54 5.21 -0.55
CA ALA A 52 9.89 5.35 -1.85
C ALA A 52 9.20 4.04 -2.28
N LEU A 53 8.14 3.67 -1.55
CA LEU A 53 7.41 2.43 -1.77
C LEU A 53 6.83 2.35 -3.19
N PRO A 54 6.74 1.14 -3.79
CA PRO A 54 6.00 0.92 -5.03
C PRO A 54 4.56 1.44 -4.91
N THR A 55 3.99 1.97 -5.99
CA THR A 55 2.66 2.62 -5.98
C THR A 55 1.58 1.76 -5.31
N TRP A 56 1.57 0.45 -5.53
CA TRP A 56 0.55 -0.42 -4.93
C TRP A 56 0.67 -0.50 -3.38
N LEU A 57 1.86 -0.26 -2.81
CA LEU A 57 2.14 -0.20 -1.38
C LEU A 57 2.16 1.21 -0.80
N ALA A 58 2.32 2.24 -1.63
CA ALA A 58 2.44 3.61 -1.15
C ALA A 58 1.19 4.03 -0.35
N PRO A 59 1.34 4.63 0.85
CA PRO A 59 0.20 5.07 1.64
C PRO A 59 -0.61 6.16 0.92
N GLU A 60 0.09 6.99 0.15
CA GLU A 60 -0.46 7.96 -0.78
C GLU A 60 0.04 7.65 -2.18
N GLN A 61 -0.88 7.27 -3.08
CA GLN A 61 -0.55 6.88 -4.45
C GLN A 61 -0.45 8.10 -5.36
N ALA A 62 -1.34 9.06 -5.19
CA ALA A 62 -1.37 10.29 -5.96
C ALA A 62 -1.74 11.49 -5.09
N ARG A 63 -1.24 12.67 -5.44
CA ARG A 63 -1.66 13.94 -4.86
C ARG A 63 -2.10 14.90 -5.94
N LEU A 64 -3.34 15.38 -5.85
CA LEU A 64 -3.87 16.45 -6.70
C LEU A 64 -3.45 17.82 -6.15
N LEU A 65 -2.88 18.67 -7.00
CA LEU A 65 -2.42 20.02 -6.64
C LEU A 65 -3.14 21.05 -7.49
N THR A 66 -3.73 22.08 -6.87
CA THR A 66 -4.23 23.25 -7.62
C THR A 66 -3.15 24.31 -7.78
N VAL A 67 -3.11 24.94 -8.96
CA VAL A 67 -2.27 26.13 -9.22
C VAL A 67 -2.91 27.40 -8.65
N THR A 68 -4.25 27.46 -8.72
CA THR A 68 -5.08 28.58 -8.27
C THR A 68 -6.36 28.04 -7.64
N GLU A 69 -7.03 28.83 -6.80
CA GLU A 69 -8.31 28.47 -6.14
C GLU A 69 -9.42 28.08 -7.13
N GLY A 70 -9.37 28.57 -8.38
CA GLY A 70 -10.31 28.21 -9.44
C GLY A 70 -10.34 26.71 -9.82
N GLY A 71 -9.32 25.94 -9.42
CA GLY A 71 -9.27 24.49 -9.66
C GLY A 71 -9.83 23.62 -8.52
N ASP A 72 -10.18 24.21 -7.38
CA ASP A 72 -10.45 23.45 -6.15
C ASP A 72 -11.66 22.51 -6.28
N ALA A 73 -12.76 23.00 -6.86
CA ALA A 73 -13.95 22.19 -7.10
C ALA A 73 -13.68 21.02 -8.07
N THR A 74 -12.87 21.27 -9.10
CA THR A 74 -12.47 20.24 -10.08
C THR A 74 -11.61 19.17 -9.42
N VAL A 75 -10.62 19.58 -8.62
CA VAL A 75 -9.76 18.66 -7.88
C VAL A 75 -10.56 17.81 -6.90
N GLU A 76 -11.52 18.40 -6.18
CA GLU A 76 -12.33 17.64 -5.23
C GLU A 76 -13.23 16.61 -5.91
N ARG A 77 -13.81 16.95 -7.07
CA ARG A 77 -14.54 15.99 -7.91
C ARG A 77 -13.63 14.85 -8.37
N MET A 78 -12.48 15.17 -8.97
CA MET A 78 -11.50 14.17 -9.45
C MET A 78 -11.00 13.28 -8.31
N ARG A 79 -10.80 13.84 -7.12
CA ARG A 79 -10.44 13.08 -5.91
C ARG A 79 -11.50 12.03 -5.60
N GLY A 80 -12.78 12.40 -5.61
CA GLY A 80 -13.90 11.47 -5.39
C GLY A 80 -13.96 10.36 -6.45
N GLU A 81 -13.78 10.70 -7.72
CA GLU A 81 -13.77 9.73 -8.82
C GLU A 81 -12.62 8.71 -8.69
N LEU A 82 -11.40 9.18 -8.40
CA LEU A 82 -10.24 8.32 -8.19
C LEU A 82 -10.39 7.45 -6.94
N GLN A 83 -10.95 7.99 -5.85
CA GLN A 83 -11.23 7.22 -4.64
C GLN A 83 -12.29 6.13 -4.89
N ALA A 84 -13.31 6.41 -5.71
CA ALA A 84 -14.31 5.42 -6.11
C ALA A 84 -13.69 4.27 -6.93
N LEU A 85 -12.56 4.51 -7.60
CA LEU A 85 -11.75 3.49 -8.28
C LEU A 85 -10.76 2.76 -7.37
N GLY A 86 -10.74 3.07 -6.06
CA GLY A 86 -9.86 2.44 -5.08
C GLY A 86 -8.45 3.04 -5.02
N ILE A 87 -8.23 4.21 -5.62
CA ILE A 87 -6.94 4.91 -5.60
C ILE A 87 -6.82 5.73 -4.31
N ARG A 88 -5.71 5.56 -3.58
CA ARG A 88 -5.39 6.37 -2.39
C ARG A 88 -4.84 7.72 -2.81
N VAL A 89 -5.75 8.63 -3.15
CA VAL A 89 -5.44 9.99 -3.59
C VAL A 89 -5.78 11.03 -2.51
N THR A 90 -4.93 12.04 -2.37
CA THR A 90 -5.22 13.26 -1.58
C THR A 90 -5.23 14.50 -2.47
N ALA A 91 -5.69 15.62 -1.93
CA ALA A 91 -5.71 16.91 -2.61
C ALA A 91 -5.05 18.00 -1.74
N ASP A 92 -4.31 18.90 -2.39
CA ASP A 92 -3.69 20.07 -1.78
C ASP A 92 -4.11 21.36 -2.50
N THR A 93 -5.17 21.95 -1.97
CA THR A 93 -5.79 23.19 -2.45
C THR A 93 -5.33 24.44 -1.70
N ARG A 94 -4.31 24.34 -0.84
CA ARG A 94 -3.81 25.49 -0.06
C ARG A 94 -3.36 26.62 -1.00
N ASN A 95 -3.53 27.88 -0.60
CA ASN A 95 -3.03 29.03 -1.36
C ASN A 95 -1.51 29.21 -1.14
N GLU A 96 -0.74 28.25 -1.68
CA GLU A 96 0.71 28.17 -1.61
C GLU A 96 1.30 28.04 -3.01
N LYS A 97 2.57 28.43 -3.18
CA LYS A 97 3.25 28.30 -4.47
C LYS A 97 3.27 26.84 -4.92
N LEU A 98 2.91 26.56 -6.17
CA LEU A 98 2.92 25.20 -6.72
C LEU A 98 4.25 24.46 -6.47
N GLY A 99 5.39 25.13 -6.66
CA GLY A 99 6.71 24.53 -6.41
C GLY A 99 6.91 24.07 -4.96
N PHE A 100 6.30 24.77 -3.99
CA PHE A 100 6.30 24.35 -2.59
C PHE A 100 5.47 23.07 -2.40
N LYS A 101 4.24 23.05 -2.92
CA LYS A 101 3.37 21.86 -2.87
C LYS A 101 4.01 20.63 -3.51
N VAL A 102 4.61 20.80 -4.70
CA VAL A 102 5.34 19.74 -5.41
C VAL A 102 6.51 19.24 -4.58
N ARG A 103 7.27 20.14 -3.96
CA ARG A 103 8.40 19.78 -3.10
C ARG A 103 7.94 18.97 -1.89
N GLU A 104 6.86 19.36 -1.22
CA GLU A 104 6.29 18.60 -0.10
C GLU A 104 5.84 17.20 -0.54
N ALA A 105 5.15 17.08 -1.69
CA ALA A 105 4.70 15.80 -2.21
C ALA A 105 5.88 14.86 -2.56
N GLN A 106 6.96 15.42 -3.12
CA GLN A 106 8.21 14.69 -3.41
C GLN A 106 8.93 14.24 -2.14
N LEU A 107 8.99 15.09 -1.10
CA LEU A 107 9.57 14.74 0.19
C LEU A 107 8.78 13.63 0.88
N ALA A 108 7.45 13.66 0.75
CA ALA A 108 6.56 12.60 1.21
C ALA A 108 6.62 11.32 0.37
N LYS A 109 7.41 11.30 -0.72
CA LYS A 109 7.56 10.15 -1.64
C LYS A 109 6.24 9.69 -2.27
N THR A 110 5.33 10.63 -2.54
CA THR A 110 4.09 10.34 -3.27
C THR A 110 4.42 9.82 -4.66
N SER A 111 3.76 8.74 -5.12
CA SER A 111 4.12 8.13 -6.41
C SER A 111 3.77 9.00 -7.62
N TYR A 112 2.62 9.70 -7.59
CA TYR A 112 2.17 10.58 -8.66
C TYR A 112 1.76 11.95 -8.13
N ILE A 113 2.12 13.01 -8.85
CA ILE A 113 1.72 14.38 -8.55
C ILE A 113 0.88 14.85 -9.72
N LEU A 114 -0.40 15.12 -9.47
CA LEU A 114 -1.38 15.49 -10.49
C LEU A 114 -1.65 16.99 -10.37
N VAL A 115 -1.21 17.78 -11.34
CA VAL A 115 -1.36 19.24 -11.31
C VAL A 115 -2.58 19.67 -12.11
N VAL A 116 -3.39 20.54 -11.52
CA VAL A 116 -4.61 21.11 -12.12
C VAL A 116 -4.51 22.64 -12.13
N GLY A 117 -4.24 23.19 -13.31
CA GLY A 117 -4.36 24.62 -13.60
C GLY A 117 -5.61 24.94 -14.41
N GLU A 118 -5.75 26.19 -14.85
CA GLU A 118 -6.90 26.62 -15.67
C GLU A 118 -7.06 25.81 -16.96
N LYS A 119 -5.94 25.43 -17.60
CA LYS A 119 -5.94 24.60 -18.81
C LYS A 119 -6.51 23.21 -18.54
N GLU A 120 -6.09 22.60 -17.44
CA GLU A 120 -6.56 21.27 -17.03
C GLU A 120 -8.03 21.29 -16.62
N VAL A 121 -8.50 22.36 -15.98
CA VAL A 121 -9.94 22.56 -15.69
C VAL A 121 -10.75 22.63 -16.99
N GLN A 122 -10.29 23.37 -17.98
CA GLN A 122 -10.99 23.49 -19.28
C GLN A 122 -10.96 22.18 -20.08
N ALA A 123 -9.88 21.42 -19.97
CA ALA A 123 -9.69 20.16 -20.68
C ALA A 123 -10.31 18.94 -19.96
N ASP A 124 -10.88 19.14 -18.77
CA ASP A 124 -11.32 18.06 -17.88
C ASP A 124 -10.22 16.97 -17.69
N GLY A 125 -9.00 17.43 -17.43
CA GLY A 125 -7.81 16.58 -17.39
C GLY A 125 -6.87 16.94 -16.25
N VAL A 126 -5.70 16.30 -16.23
CA VAL A 126 -4.62 16.58 -15.27
C VAL A 126 -3.28 16.54 -15.98
N ASN A 127 -2.31 17.29 -15.48
CA ASN A 127 -0.90 17.09 -15.81
C ASN A 127 -0.28 16.11 -14.81
N VAL A 128 0.51 15.14 -15.29
CA VAL A 128 1.15 14.08 -14.49
C VAL A 128 2.66 14.26 -14.48
#